data_AF-A0A250KUP1-F1
#
_entry.id   AF-A0A250KUP1-F1
#
_cell.length_a   1.000
_cell.length_b   1.000
_cell.length_c   1.000
_cell.angle_alpha   90.00
_cell.angle_beta   90.00
_cell.angle_gamma   90.00
#
_symmetry.space_group_name_H-M   'P 1'
#
loop_
_entity.id
_entity.type
_entity.pdbx_description
1 polymer ?
#
loop_
_entity_poly.entity_id
_entity_poly.type
_entity_poly.pdbx_seq_one_letter_code
_entity_poly.pdbx_strand_id
1 'polypeptide(L)'
;MYYLKTYPTFDVLGFHFGFSGGHAHAHIDRLLPVLVRALTSLNVMPERTLTTPEEFSQLIDQYKNIAIDGVEVACVRPQDETEQEKHYSGKKKDIRSNPS
;
A
#
# COMPACT_ATOMS: atom_id res chain seq x y z
N MET A 1 -9.03 -8.22 -7.84
CA MET A 1 -7.87 -9.14 -7.80
C MET A 1 -7.38 -9.27 -6.36
N TYR A 2 -7.78 -10.33 -5.65
CA TYR A 2 -7.44 -10.51 -4.23
C TYR A 2 -5.92 -10.68 -4.04
N TYR A 3 -5.30 -11.63 -4.75
CA TYR A 3 -3.85 -11.89 -4.65
C TYR A 3 -2.97 -10.68 -4.92
N LEU A 4 -3.22 -9.91 -6.00
CA LEU A 4 -2.41 -8.72 -6.35
C LEU A 4 -2.63 -7.53 -5.41
N LYS A 5 -3.71 -7.52 -4.63
CA LYS A 5 -4.04 -6.43 -3.70
C LYS A 5 -3.53 -6.73 -2.29
N THR A 6 -3.61 -7.97 -1.84
CA THR A 6 -3.31 -8.35 -0.45
C THR A 6 -2.04 -9.20 -0.30
N TYR A 7 -1.47 -9.70 -1.40
CA TYR A 7 -0.26 -10.54 -1.43
C TYR A 7 -0.23 -11.64 -0.33
N PRO A 8 -1.29 -12.47 -0.21
CA PRO A 8 -1.31 -13.55 0.77
C PRO A 8 -0.33 -14.65 0.36
N THR A 9 0.11 -15.46 1.32
CA THR A 9 0.81 -16.71 1.00
C THR A 9 -0.13 -17.65 0.22
N PHE A 10 0.44 -18.59 -0.54
CA PHE A 10 -0.38 -19.54 -1.32
C PHE A 10 -1.25 -20.44 -0.44
N ASP A 11 -0.83 -20.73 0.79
CA ASP A 11 -1.65 -21.49 1.74
C ASP A 11 -2.87 -20.69 2.21
N VAL A 12 -2.68 -19.40 2.51
CA VAL A 12 -3.79 -18.50 2.87
C VAL A 12 -4.72 -18.29 1.67
N LEU A 13 -4.16 -18.12 0.48
CA LEU A 13 -4.93 -18.04 -0.76
C LEU A 13 -5.73 -19.34 -1.01
N GLY A 14 -5.08 -20.49 -0.85
CA GLY A 14 -5.72 -21.79 -0.98
C GLY A 14 -6.85 -21.98 0.02
N PHE A 15 -6.61 -21.63 1.29
CA PHE A 15 -7.63 -21.65 2.34
C PHE A 15 -8.86 -20.81 1.97
N HIS A 16 -8.69 -19.59 1.48
CA HIS A 16 -9.80 -18.71 1.12
C HIS A 16 -10.64 -19.21 -0.07
N PHE A 17 -10.04 -19.95 -1.00
CA PHE A 17 -10.70 -20.38 -2.24
C PHE A 17 -10.93 -21.89 -2.37
N GLY A 18 -10.64 -22.67 -1.32
CA GLY A 18 -10.84 -24.12 -1.30
C GLY A 18 -9.83 -24.90 -2.14
N PHE A 19 -8.60 -24.40 -2.26
CA PHE A 19 -7.50 -25.06 -2.98
C PHE A 19 -6.39 -25.49 -2.02
N SER A 20 -5.55 -26.43 -2.45
CA SER A 20 -4.23 -26.59 -1.86
C SER A 20 -3.34 -25.40 -2.24
N GLY A 21 -2.29 -25.12 -1.44
CA GLY A 21 -1.32 -24.07 -1.77
C GLY A 21 -0.68 -24.25 -3.14
N GLY A 22 -0.36 -25.49 -3.54
CA GLY A 22 0.17 -25.80 -4.87
C GLY A 22 -0.83 -25.48 -6.00
N HIS A 23 -2.11 -25.78 -5.81
CA HIS A 23 -3.14 -25.40 -6.78
C HIS A 23 -3.35 -23.89 -6.83
N ALA A 24 -3.29 -23.19 -5.70
CA ALA A 24 -3.37 -21.73 -5.66
C ALA A 24 -2.21 -21.08 -6.43
N HIS A 25 -0.99 -21.58 -6.24
CA HIS A 25 0.19 -21.15 -7.02
C HIS A 25 -0.03 -21.38 -8.52
N ALA A 26 -0.39 -22.60 -8.94
CA ALA A 26 -0.64 -22.92 -10.34
C ALA A 26 -1.74 -22.07 -10.98
N HIS A 27 -2.77 -21.71 -10.21
CA HIS A 27 -3.82 -20.80 -10.68
C HIS A 27 -3.29 -19.40 -10.92
N ILE A 28 -2.50 -18.84 -9.99
CA ILE A 28 -1.90 -17.52 -10.17
C ILE A 28 -0.97 -17.51 -11.38
N ASP A 29 -0.09 -18.49 -11.50
CA ASP A 29 0.86 -18.62 -12.60
C ASP A 29 0.14 -18.68 -13.97
N ARG A 30 -0.98 -19.39 -14.05
CA ARG A 30 -1.79 -19.49 -15.28
C ARG A 30 -2.61 -18.24 -15.58
N LEU A 31 -3.20 -17.62 -14.56
CA LEU A 31 -4.17 -16.52 -14.75
C LEU A 31 -3.50 -15.15 -14.86
N LEU A 32 -2.35 -14.94 -14.23
CA LEU A 32 -1.67 -13.64 -14.26
C LEU A 32 -1.28 -13.21 -15.69
N PRO A 33 -0.73 -14.07 -16.56
CA PRO A 33 -0.46 -13.70 -17.95
C PRO A 33 -1.72 -13.37 -18.74
N VAL A 34 -2.85 -14.03 -18.45
CA VAL A 34 -4.15 -13.73 -19.08
C VAL A 34 -4.61 -12.33 -18.69
N LEU A 35 -4.53 -12.00 -17.40
CA LEU A 35 -4.87 -10.66 -16.91
C LEU A 35 -3.99 -9.61 -17.58
N VAL A 36 -2.66 -9.83 -17.63
CA VAL A 36 -1.73 -8.89 -18.27
C VAL A 36 -2.15 -8.63 -19.71
N ARG A 37 -2.37 -9.69 -20.52
CA ARG A 37 -2.83 -9.53 -21.90
C ARG A 37 -4.13 -8.76 -22.01
N ALA A 38 -5.11 -9.05 -21.15
CA ALA A 38 -6.39 -8.36 -21.16
C ALA A 38 -6.23 -6.86 -20.86
N LEU A 39 -5.46 -6.51 -19.82
CA LEU A 39 -5.22 -5.11 -19.45
C LEU A 39 -4.43 -4.36 -20.53
N THR A 40 -3.45 -5.02 -21.16
CA THR A 40 -2.72 -4.46 -22.30
C THR A 40 -3.64 -4.23 -23.50
N SER A 41 -4.46 -5.22 -23.89
CA SER A 41 -5.39 -5.08 -25.01
C SER A 41 -6.44 -3.99 -24.79
N LEU A 42 -6.83 -3.77 -23.53
CA LEU A 42 -7.76 -2.71 -23.13
C LEU A 42 -7.08 -1.35 -22.92
N ASN A 43 -5.74 -1.27 -23.04
CA ASN A 43 -4.94 -0.06 -22.77
C ASN A 43 -5.17 0.53 -21.37
N VAL A 44 -5.37 -0.34 -20.36
CA VAL A 44 -5.57 0.04 -18.95
C VAL A 44 -4.57 -0.67 -18.02
N MET A 45 -3.43 -1.11 -18.57
CA MET A 45 -2.35 -1.67 -17.77
C MET A 45 -1.82 -0.59 -16.82
N PRO A 46 -1.73 -0.85 -15.50
CA PRO A 46 -1.19 0.13 -14.57
C PRO A 46 0.30 0.38 -14.84
N GLU A 47 0.68 1.66 -14.88
CA GLU A 47 2.07 2.13 -14.89
C GLU A 47 2.78 1.62 -13.62
N ARG A 48 3.81 0.77 -13.77
CA ARG A 48 4.52 0.15 -12.62
C ARG A 48 5.92 0.70 -12.38
N THR A 49 6.46 1.49 -13.31
CA THR A 49 7.86 1.90 -13.27
C THR A 49 7.94 3.41 -13.40
N LEU A 50 7.75 4.09 -12.27
CA LEU A 50 8.14 5.49 -12.15
C LEU A 50 9.52 5.46 -11.48
N THR A 51 10.54 5.75 -12.27
CA THR A 51 11.94 5.67 -11.85
C THR A 51 12.41 6.96 -11.20
N THR A 52 11.71 8.07 -11.45
CA THR A 52 12.05 9.39 -10.90
C THR A 52 10.85 10.09 -10.25
N PRO A 53 11.07 10.97 -9.25
CA PRO A 53 10.03 11.84 -8.70
C PRO A 53 9.38 12.75 -9.75
N GLU A 54 10.14 13.17 -10.77
CA GLU A 54 9.67 14.00 -11.87
C GLU A 54 8.67 13.25 -12.76
N GLU A 55 8.96 11.99 -13.11
CA GLU A 55 8.03 11.12 -13.83
C GLU A 55 6.74 10.91 -13.04
N PHE A 56 6.84 10.70 -11.73
CA PHE A 56 5.67 10.59 -10.86
C PHE A 56 4.85 11.88 -10.86
N SER A 57 5.50 13.04 -10.74
CA SER A 57 4.84 14.36 -10.74
C SER A 57 4.06 14.61 -12.04
N GLN A 58 4.68 14.33 -13.19
CA GLN A 58 4.01 14.45 -14.49
C GLN A 58 2.80 13.50 -14.62
N LEU A 59 2.93 12.28 -14.09
CA LEU A 59 1.83 11.31 -14.11
C LEU A 59 0.67 11.77 -13.24
N ILE A 60 0.93 12.32 -12.05
CA ILE A 60 -0.16 12.74 -11.16
C ILE A 60 -0.87 14.00 -11.65
N ASP A 61 -0.16 14.89 -12.36
CA ASP A 61 -0.71 16.12 -12.92
C ASP A 61 -1.86 15.88 -13.92
N GLN A 62 -1.91 14.69 -14.53
CA GLN A 62 -3.02 14.33 -15.44
C GLN A 62 -4.34 14.09 -14.69
N TYR A 63 -4.31 13.90 -13.36
CA TYR A 63 -5.48 13.61 -12.55
C TYR A 63 -5.93 14.85 -11.76
N LYS A 64 -7.15 15.32 -12.04
CA LYS A 64 -7.74 16.48 -11.34
C LYS A 64 -7.96 16.24 -9.84
N ASN A 65 -8.33 15.02 -9.47
CA ASN A 65 -8.62 14.64 -8.09
C ASN A 65 -7.88 13.33 -7.79
N ILE A 66 -7.10 13.32 -6.71
CA ILE A 66 -6.34 12.16 -6.26
C ILE A 66 -6.83 11.77 -4.88
N ALA A 67 -7.23 10.51 -4.72
CA ALA A 67 -7.55 9.92 -3.43
C ALA A 67 -6.36 9.08 -2.97
N ILE A 68 -5.79 9.43 -1.83
CA ILE A 68 -4.70 8.67 -1.20
C ILE A 68 -5.29 7.94 0.01
N ASP A 69 -5.32 6.62 -0.06
CA ASP A 69 -5.68 5.78 1.08
C ASP A 69 -4.46 5.64 2.00
N GLY A 70 -4.41 6.48 3.03
CA GLY A 70 -3.33 6.51 4.01
C GLY A 70 -3.65 5.61 5.21
N VAL A 71 -2.71 4.73 5.57
CA VAL A 71 -2.75 3.99 6.84
C VAL A 71 -1.67 4.56 7.75
N GLU A 72 -2.02 4.85 9.00
CA GLU A 72 -1.03 5.24 10.01
C GLU A 72 -0.13 4.04 10.34
N VAL A 73 1.18 4.22 10.22
CA VAL A 73 2.19 3.24 10.63
C VAL A 73 2.88 3.76 11.88
N ALA A 74 2.99 2.92 12.91
CA ALA A 74 3.75 3.26 14.11
C ALA A 74 5.22 3.50 13.73
N CYS A 75 5.70 4.72 13.93
CA CYS A 75 7.11 5.06 13.78
C CYS A 75 7.82 5.05 15.13
N VAL A 76 9.11 4.72 15.12
CA VAL A 76 9.95 4.84 16.33
C VAL A 76 10.10 6.34 16.64
N ARG A 77 9.75 6.73 17.87
CA ARG A 77 9.95 8.10 18.33
C ARG A 77 11.45 8.44 18.29
N PRO A 78 11.87 9.48 17.55
CA PRO A 78 13.26 9.94 17.58
C PRO A 78 13.67 10.24 19.02
N GLN A 79 14.92 9.94 19.41
CA GLN A 79 15.39 10.25 20.76
C GLN A 79 15.82 11.71 20.91
N ASP A 80 16.23 12.34 19.81
CA ASP A 80 16.57 13.76 19.76
C ASP A 80 15.34 14.64 20.01
N GLU A 81 15.45 15.54 20.98
CA GLU A 81 14.35 16.41 21.41
C GLU A 81 13.89 17.38 20.32
N THR A 82 14.80 17.91 19.52
CA THR A 82 14.48 18.84 18.43
C THR A 82 13.72 18.14 17.30
N GLU A 83 14.07 16.88 17.02
CA GLU A 83 13.32 16.05 16.06
C GLU A 83 11.97 15.64 16.63
N GLN A 84 11.86 15.35 17.94
CA GLN A 84 10.57 15.06 18.57
C GLN A 84 9.59 16.24 18.47
N GLU A 85 10.06 17.47 18.66
CA GLU A 85 9.23 18.68 18.54
C GLU A 85 8.74 18.88 17.11
N LYS A 86 9.59 18.65 16.10
CA LYS A 86 9.20 18.74 14.68
C LYS A 86 8.08 17.77 14.32
N HIS A 87 8.07 16.58 14.92
CA HIS A 87 7.04 15.56 14.70
C HIS A 87 5.83 15.69 15.63
N TYR A 88 5.81 16.68 16.52
CA TYR A 88 4.73 16.83 17.48
C TYR A 88 3.48 17.43 16.84
N SER A 89 2.41 16.63 16.73
CA SER A 89 1.13 17.03 16.12
C SER A 89 0.28 17.99 16.96
N GLY A 90 0.85 18.60 18.01
CA GLY A 90 0.16 19.58 18.85
C GLY A 90 -0.91 19.00 19.78
N LYS A 91 -0.96 17.67 19.96
CA LYS A 91 -1.96 17.01 20.82
C LYS A 91 -1.80 17.48 22.27
N LYS A 92 -2.72 18.34 22.74
CA LYS A 92 -2.70 18.86 24.12
C LYS A 92 -2.77 17.70 25.11
N LYS A 93 -1.89 17.71 26.11
CA LYS A 93 -1.94 16.74 27.20
C LYS A 93 -2.99 17.20 28.22
N ASP A 94 -4.02 16.40 28.42
CA ASP A 94 -4.88 16.46 29.62
C ASP A 94 -4.09 15.91 30.82
N ILE A 95 -3.05 16.62 31.24
CA ILE A 95 -2.43 16.33 32.53
C ILE A 95 -3.16 17.21 33.54
N ARG A 96 -4.03 16.61 34.37
CA ARG A 96 -4.44 17.25 35.63
C ARG A 96 -3.16 17.46 36.43
N SER A 97 -2.80 18.71 36.67
CA SER A 97 -1.78 19.08 37.63
C SER A 97 -2.18 18.52 39.00
N ASN A 98 -1.34 17.64 39.57
CA ASN A 98 -1.54 17.23 40.95
C ASN A 98 -1.33 18.47 41.86
N PRO A 99 -2.28 18.79 42.76
CA PRO A 99 -2.09 19.89 43.70
C PRO A 99 -0.99 19.54 44.72
N SER A 100 -0.20 20.55 45.07
CA SER A 100 0.89 20.54 46.05
C SER A 100 0.40 20.33 47.48
#